data_AF-A0A4S0PXQ2-F1
#
_entry.id   AF-A0A4S0PXQ2-F1
#
_cell.length_a   1.000
_cell.length_b   1.000
_cell.length_c   1.000
_cell.angle_alpha   90.00
_cell.angle_beta   90.00
_cell.angle_gamma   90.00
#
_symmetry.space_group_name_H-M   'P 1'
#
loop_
_entity.id
_entity.type
_entity.pdbx_description
1 polymer ?
#
loop_
_entity_poly.entity_id
_entity_poly.type
_entity_poly.pdbx_seq_one_letter_code
_entity_poly.pdbx_strand_id
1 'polypeptide(L)'
;SNFTRTLSTTTWFAVVSVAAEMVLGVLAALLLNQEFRGRAVLRGLMILPWALPTVVNATLWRLIYNPEYGALNAALTQLHLIDDYRSWLGEP
;
A
#
# COMPACT_ATOMS: atom_id res chain seq x y z
N SER A 1 -5.81 12.49 -28.80
CA SER A 1 -6.55 11.23 -28.57
C SER A 1 -6.58 10.93 -27.07
N ASN A 2 -7.67 11.27 -26.38
CA ASN A 2 -7.77 11.02 -24.92
C ASN A 2 -7.79 9.51 -24.60
N PHE A 3 -8.35 8.68 -25.49
CA PHE A 3 -8.42 7.24 -25.32
C PHE A 3 -7.05 6.56 -25.23
N THR A 4 -6.10 6.91 -26.11
CA THR A 4 -4.76 6.28 -26.11
C THR A 4 -3.97 6.62 -24.85
N ARG A 5 -4.17 7.82 -24.30
CA ARG A 5 -3.54 8.25 -23.04
C ARG A 5 -4.10 7.48 -21.85
N THR A 6 -5.42 7.38 -21.73
CA THR A 6 -6.06 6.60 -20.66
C THR A 6 -5.66 5.12 -20.76
N LEU A 7 -5.65 4.56 -21.97
CA LEU A 7 -5.21 3.18 -22.20
C LEU A 7 -3.77 2.96 -21.75
N SER A 8 -2.84 3.85 -22.11
CA SER A 8 -1.46 3.73 -21.65
C SER A 8 -1.32 3.83 -20.13
N THR A 9 -2.07 4.74 -19.49
CA THR A 9 -2.00 4.92 -18.02
C THR A 9 -2.57 3.71 -17.28
N THR A 10 -3.71 3.16 -17.73
CA THR A 10 -4.32 1.99 -17.07
C THR A 10 -3.50 0.73 -17.30
N THR A 11 -2.94 0.54 -18.50
CA THR A 11 -2.03 -0.59 -18.76
C THR A 11 -0.76 -0.47 -17.93
N TRP A 12 -0.15 0.71 -17.87
CA TRP A 12 1.03 0.95 -17.02
C TRP A 12 0.73 0.66 -15.54
N PHE A 13 -0.38 1.21 -15.03
CA PHE A 13 -0.83 0.97 -13.66
C PHE A 13 -1.05 -0.53 -13.41
N ALA A 14 -1.76 -1.24 -14.29
CA ALA A 14 -2.03 -2.66 -14.12
C ALA A 14 -0.74 -3.49 -14.12
N VAL A 15 0.17 -3.24 -15.06
CA VAL A 15 1.44 -3.99 -15.16
C VAL A 15 2.30 -3.78 -13.92
N VAL A 16 2.47 -2.53 -13.48
CA VAL A 16 3.30 -2.20 -12.31
C VAL A 16 2.67 -2.76 -11.04
N SER A 17 1.36 -2.57 -10.83
CA SER A 17 0.65 -3.06 -9.65
C SER A 17 0.71 -4.59 -9.55
N VAL A 18 0.38 -5.31 -10.63
CA VAL A 18 0.40 -6.78 -10.63
C VAL A 18 1.81 -7.33 -10.43
N ALA A 19 2.82 -6.73 -11.06
CA ALA A 19 4.21 -7.15 -10.88
C ALA A 19 4.66 -6.95 -9.42
N ALA A 20 4.34 -5.81 -8.81
CA ALA A 20 4.65 -5.53 -7.41
C ALA A 20 3.93 -6.49 -6.46
N GLU A 21 2.63 -6.73 -6.67
CA GLU A 21 1.83 -7.68 -5.88
C GLU A 21 2.40 -9.11 -5.97
N MET A 22 2.79 -9.54 -7.17
CA MET A 22 3.37 -10.87 -7.38
C MET A 22 4.70 -11.01 -6.64
N VAL A 23 5.60 -10.03 -6.75
CA VAL A 23 6.90 -10.07 -6.07
C VAL A 23 6.72 -10.08 -4.56
N LEU A 24 5.90 -9.16 -4.02
CA LEU A 24 5.65 -9.08 -2.57
C LEU A 24 4.96 -10.35 -2.05
N GLY A 25 3.98 -10.87 -2.79
CA GLY A 25 3.28 -12.11 -2.44
C GLY A 25 4.21 -13.32 -2.39
N VAL A 26 5.10 -13.46 -3.37
CA VAL A 26 6.10 -14.54 -3.39
C VAL A 26 7.10 -14.39 -2.24
N LEU A 27 7.62 -13.18 -1.99
CA LEU A 27 8.54 -12.93 -0.87
C LEU A 27 7.89 -13.26 0.48
N ALA A 28 6.64 -12.83 0.68
CA ALA A 28 5.90 -13.13 1.91
C ALA A 28 5.61 -14.64 2.03
N ALA A 29 5.28 -15.33 0.94
CA ALA A 29 5.09 -16.78 0.93
C ALA A 29 6.39 -17.52 1.29
N LEU A 30 7.53 -17.11 0.73
CA LEU A 30 8.84 -17.68 1.06
C LEU A 30 9.20 -17.45 2.54
N LEU A 31 8.92 -16.26 3.07
CA LEU A 31 9.14 -15.95 4.48
C LEU A 31 8.28 -16.85 5.38
N LEU A 32 6.98 -16.95 5.10
CA LEU A 32 6.04 -17.79 5.86
C LEU A 32 6.29 -19.29 5.73
N ASN A 33 6.96 -19.72 4.66
CA ASN A 33 7.35 -21.12 4.48
C ASN A 33 8.47 -21.52 5.44
N GLN A 34 9.24 -20.57 5.98
CA GLN A 34 10.28 -20.88 6.96
C GLN A 34 9.69 -21.26 8.33
N GLU A 35 10.40 -22.10 9.06
CA GLU A 35 10.02 -22.47 10.42
C GLU A 35 10.51 -21.43 11.42
N PHE A 36 9.66 -20.47 11.75
CA PHE A 36 9.95 -19.47 12.78
C PHE A 36 8.78 -19.28 13.74
N ARG A 37 9.10 -18.84 14.96
CA ARG A 37 8.12 -18.57 16.02
C ARG A 37 7.32 -17.32 15.63
N GLY A 38 6.00 -17.46 15.51
CA GLY A 38 5.09 -16.36 15.14
C GLY A 38 4.47 -16.46 13.73
N ARG A 39 4.84 -17.46 12.91
CA ARG A 39 4.31 -17.63 11.54
C ARG A 39 2.78 -17.68 11.47
N ALA A 40 2.12 -18.29 12.45
CA ALA A 40 0.66 -18.39 12.49
C ALA A 40 -0.01 -17.02 12.69
N VAL A 41 0.59 -16.16 13.53
CA VAL A 41 0.11 -14.80 13.77
C VAL A 41 0.31 -13.96 12.52
N LEU A 42 1.50 -13.98 11.92
CA LEU A 42 1.76 -13.24 10.68
C LEU A 42 0.82 -13.66 9.54
N ARG A 43 0.58 -14.98 9.38
CA ARG A 43 -0.37 -15.50 8.40
C ARG A 43 -1.80 -14.99 8.64
N GLY A 44 -2.22 -14.89 9.91
CA GLY A 44 -3.50 -14.29 10.28
C GLY A 44 -3.57 -12.79 10.00
N LEU A 45 -2.49 -12.05 10.29
CA LEU A 45 -2.42 -10.61 10.02
C LEU A 45 -2.49 -10.28 8.52
N MET A 46 -1.83 -11.09 7.68
CA MET A 46 -1.88 -10.93 6.22
C MET A 46 -3.29 -11.09 5.63
N ILE A 47 -4.18 -11.79 6.33
CA ILE A 47 -5.56 -12.02 5.93
C ILE A 47 -6.45 -10.80 6.21
N LEU A 48 -6.13 -10.02 7.26
CA LEU A 48 -6.93 -8.88 7.70
C LEU A 48 -7.29 -7.88 6.59
N PRO A 49 -6.36 -7.39 5.75
CA PRO A 49 -6.71 -6.38 4.74
C PRO A 49 -7.67 -6.93 3.67
N TRP A 50 -7.62 -8.22 3.34
CA TRP A 50 -8.57 -8.86 2.42
C TRP A 50 -9.95 -9.07 3.06
N ALA A 51 -9.99 -9.37 4.36
CA ALA A 51 -11.24 -9.60 5.08
C ALA A 51 -12.10 -8.33 5.26
N LEU A 52 -11.48 -7.15 5.16
CA LEU A 52 -12.18 -5.87 5.29
C LEU A 52 -12.92 -5.49 4.00
N PRO A 53 -14.12 -4.89 4.09
CA PRO A 53 -14.79 -4.32 2.92
C PRO A 53 -13.95 -3.21 2.28
N THR A 54 -14.01 -3.08 0.95
CA THR A 54 -13.23 -2.09 0.18
C THR A 54 -13.39 -0.66 0.68
N VAL A 55 -14.61 -0.28 1.10
CA VAL A 55 -14.90 1.07 1.63
C VAL A 55 -14.16 1.35 2.94
N VAL A 56 -14.05 0.33 3.81
CA VAL A 56 -13.31 0.44 5.08
C VAL A 56 -11.83 0.61 4.78
N ASN A 57 -11.28 -0.21 3.88
CA ASN A 57 -9.89 -0.09 3.45
C ASN A 57 -9.59 1.31 2.88
N ALA A 58 -10.44 1.82 1.99
CA ALA A 58 -10.30 3.18 1.43
C ALA A 58 -10.30 4.27 2.53
N THR A 59 -11.13 4.11 3.55
CA THR A 59 -11.23 5.06 4.67
C THR A 59 -9.98 5.02 5.54
N LEU A 60 -9.46 3.83 5.84
CA LEU A 60 -8.21 3.67 6.58
C LEU A 60 -7.03 4.30 5.85
N TRP A 61 -6.90 4.04 4.55
CA TRP A 61 -5.85 4.68 3.74
C TRP A 61 -6.01 6.20 3.71
N ARG A 62 -7.24 6.72 3.59
CA ARG A 62 -7.48 8.17 3.66
C ARG A 62 -7.02 8.79 4.98
N LEU A 63 -7.19 8.08 6.11
CA LEU A 63 -6.68 8.53 7.41
C LEU A 63 -5.15 8.48 7.46
N ILE A 64 -4.53 7.43 6.91
CA ILE A 64 -3.06 7.29 6.84
C ILE A 64 -2.44 8.41 6.01
N TYR A 65 -3.05 8.74 4.86
CA TYR A 65 -2.63 9.80 3.94
C TYR A 65 -3.13 11.20 4.35
N ASN A 66 -3.71 11.36 5.54
CA ASN A 66 -4.21 12.65 5.98
C ASN A 66 -3.04 13.69 6.05
N PRO A 67 -3.21 14.88 5.46
CA PRO A 67 -2.15 15.88 5.38
C PRO A 67 -1.85 16.58 6.71
N GLU A 68 -2.71 16.51 7.72
CA GLU A 68 -2.54 17.21 8.99
C GLU A 68 -2.04 16.27 10.11
N TYR A 69 -2.52 15.03 10.15
CA TYR A 69 -2.24 14.08 11.22
C TYR A 69 -2.00 12.64 10.74
N GLY A 70 -1.83 12.43 9.44
CA GLY A 70 -1.68 11.10 8.85
C GLY A 70 -0.43 10.37 9.35
N ALA A 71 -0.60 9.07 9.62
CA ALA A 71 0.49 8.22 10.09
C ALA A 71 1.66 8.14 9.10
N LEU A 72 1.39 8.28 7.79
CA LEU A 72 2.45 8.28 6.78
C LEU A 72 3.35 9.50 6.91
N ASN A 73 2.77 10.71 6.94
CA ASN A 73 3.53 11.94 7.10
C ASN A 73 4.31 11.92 8.43
N ALA A 74 3.66 11.52 9.52
CA ALA A 74 4.32 11.39 10.82
C ALA A 74 5.56 10.47 10.77
N ALA A 75 5.42 9.29 10.16
CA ALA A 75 6.52 8.34 10.03
C ALA A 75 7.65 8.90 9.14
N LEU A 76 7.32 9.49 8.00
CA LEU A 76 8.31 10.04 7.07
C LEU A 76 9.08 11.23 7.68
N THR A 77 8.40 12.14 8.39
CA THR A 77 9.06 13.27 9.08
C THR A 77 9.93 12.79 10.23
N GLN A 78 9.48 11.81 11.02
CA GLN A 78 10.30 11.22 12.10
C GLN A 78 11.56 10.52 11.56
N LEU A 79 11.45 9.89 10.39
CA LEU A 79 12.58 9.28 9.67
C LEU A 79 13.44 10.33 8.93
N HIS A 80 13.13 11.62 9.03
CA HIS A 80 13.80 12.73 8.34
C HIS A 80 13.85 12.54 6.81
N LEU A 81 12.83 11.87 6.23
CA LEU A 81 12.69 11.70 4.78
C LEU A 81 11.95 12.86 4.11
N ILE A 82 11.15 13.60 4.89
CA ILE A 82 10.45 14.83 4.47
C ILE A 82 10.56 15.86 5.59
N ASP A 83 10.67 17.13 5.22
CA ASP A 83 10.79 18.23 6.18
C ASP A 83 9.42 18.62 6.77
N ASP A 84 8.36 18.59 5.96
CA ASP A 84 7.00 18.99 6.33
C ASP A 84 5.94 17.98 5.84
N TYR A 85 4.76 18.01 6.45
CA TYR A 85 3.64 17.17 6.05
C TYR A 85 3.14 17.55 4.65
N ARG A 86 2.99 16.54 3.77
CA ARG A 86 2.57 16.73 2.37
C ARG A 86 1.15 16.21 2.13
N SER A 87 0.43 16.88 1.21
CA SER A 87 -0.90 16.45 0.73
C SER A 87 -0.80 15.47 -0.45
N TRP A 88 -0.59 14.20 -0.14
CA TRP A 88 -0.41 13.12 -1.13
C TRP A 88 -1.62 12.89 -2.06
N LEU A 89 -2.83 13.18 -1.59
CA LEU A 89 -4.07 13.01 -2.35
C LEU A 89 -4.54 14.30 -3.04
N GLY A 90 -3.85 15.42 -2.83
CA GLY A 90 -4.23 16.73 -3.35
C GLY A 90 -3.51 17.15 -4.64
N GLU A 91 -2.45 16.44 -5.02
CA GLU A 91 -1.61 16.74 -6.19
C GLU A 91 -1.91 15.75 -7.34
N PRO A 92 -2.28 16.22 -8.54
CA PRO A 92 -2.57 15.37 -9.71
C PRO A 92 -1.32 14.82 -10.42
#